data_AF-A0A8T3PD13-F1
#
_entry.id   AF-A0A8T3PD13-F1
#
_cell.length_a   1.000
_cell.length_b   1.000
_cell.length_c   1.000
_cell.angle_alpha   90.00
_cell.angle_beta   90.00
_cell.angle_gamma   90.00
#
_symmetry.space_group_name_H-M   'P 1'
#
loop_
_entity.id
_entity.type
_entity.pdbx_description
1 polymer ?
#
loop_
_entity_poly.entity_id
_entity_poly.type
_entity_poly.pdbx_seq_one_letter_code
_entity_poly.pdbx_strand_id
1 'polypeptide(L)'
;MTATRAPSVYDHRPTRDPQHAARWDPRRVLVTNLRAIGGRAYPRLIGLRREPSWIFFEILLPFLTTSAFVFVYRALQAPPEFVGFVVLGGAMTAFWLNVMWMMAAQLYWEKDQGNLELYFSAPISMMSILLGMAVGGLLATCLRASVVLLIGAWLYGVVFTVDQW
;
A
#
# COMPACT_ATOMS: atom_id res chain seq x y z
N MET A 1 29.85 39.95 -31.73
CA MET A 1 28.47 39.42 -31.75
C MET A 1 28.47 38.16 -30.88
N THR A 2 28.26 38.33 -29.58
CA THR A 2 28.38 37.28 -28.56
C THR A 2 27.03 36.60 -28.39
N ALA A 3 26.90 35.36 -28.86
CA ALA A 3 25.67 34.58 -28.73
C ALA A 3 25.51 34.08 -27.28
N THR A 4 24.55 34.66 -26.57
CA THR A 4 24.15 34.22 -25.22
C THR A 4 23.46 32.87 -25.34
N ARG A 5 24.14 31.79 -24.94
CA ARG A 5 23.59 30.43 -24.94
C ARG A 5 22.52 30.33 -23.85
N ALA A 6 21.31 29.92 -24.21
CA ALA A 6 20.23 29.68 -23.25
C ALA A 6 20.65 28.64 -22.18
N PRO A 7 20.20 28.77 -20.92
CA PRO A 7 20.54 27.79 -19.88
C PRO A 7 19.95 26.43 -20.24
N SER A 8 20.83 25.50 -20.62
CA SER A 8 20.50 24.09 -20.81
C SER A 8 20.08 23.49 -19.47
N VAL A 9 18.90 22.86 -19.41
CA VAL A 9 18.42 22.10 -18.25
C VAL A 9 19.40 20.97 -17.87
N TYR A 10 20.24 20.55 -18.82
CA TYR A 10 21.34 19.62 -18.63
C TYR A 10 22.63 20.41 -18.41
N ASP A 11 22.97 20.64 -17.15
CA ASP A 11 24.28 21.14 -16.75
C ASP A 11 25.25 19.96 -16.66
N HIS A 12 26.12 19.82 -17.65
CA HIS A 12 27.07 18.71 -17.73
C HIS A 12 28.14 18.91 -16.67
N ARG A 13 27.93 18.33 -15.48
CA ARG A 13 28.95 18.36 -14.41
C ARG A 13 30.14 17.52 -14.86
N PRO A 14 31.35 18.10 -15.03
CA PRO A 14 32.53 17.33 -15.37
C PRO A 14 32.87 16.41 -14.19
N THR A 15 32.74 15.10 -14.40
CA THR A 15 33.13 14.06 -13.44
C THR A 15 34.45 13.44 -13.90
N ARG A 16 35.40 13.23 -13.00
CA ARG A 16 36.73 12.66 -13.31
C ARG A 16 36.64 11.25 -13.90
N ASP A 17 35.70 10.45 -13.43
CA ASP A 17 35.50 9.05 -13.83
C ASP A 17 34.04 8.62 -13.61
N PRO A 18 33.56 7.57 -14.32
CA PRO A 18 32.18 7.07 -14.18
C PRO A 18 31.84 6.57 -12.77
N GLN A 19 32.83 6.05 -12.02
CA GLN A 19 32.61 5.54 -10.66
C GLN A 19 32.40 6.69 -9.66
N HIS A 20 33.11 7.81 -9.81
CA HIS A 20 32.84 9.05 -9.08
C HIS A 20 31.45 9.62 -9.39
N ALA A 21 30.99 9.53 -10.63
CA ALA A 21 29.64 9.96 -11.01
C ALA A 21 28.54 9.10 -10.34
N ALA A 22 28.82 7.82 -10.12
CA ALA A 22 27.92 6.86 -9.47
C ALA A 22 27.89 7.01 -7.93
N ARG A 23 28.93 7.58 -7.32
CA ARG A 23 28.99 7.85 -5.88
C ARG A 23 28.14 9.07 -5.53
N TRP A 24 26.91 8.82 -5.14
CA TRP A 24 26.01 9.87 -4.69
C TRP A 24 26.17 10.14 -3.20
N ASP A 25 26.07 11.42 -2.82
CA ASP A 25 26.00 11.81 -1.41
C ASP A 25 24.81 11.11 -0.73
N PRO A 26 24.92 10.74 0.57
CA PRO A 26 23.84 10.07 1.30
C PRO A 26 22.51 10.83 1.23
N ARG A 27 22.57 12.17 1.28
CA ARG A 27 21.39 13.03 1.10
C ARG A 27 20.73 12.84 -0.27
N ARG A 28 21.52 12.75 -1.34
CA ARG A 28 21.01 12.58 -2.70
C ARG A 28 20.37 11.20 -2.86
N VAL A 29 21.01 10.16 -2.34
CA VAL A 29 20.44 8.80 -2.31
C VAL A 29 19.09 8.80 -1.58
N LEU A 30 19.02 9.40 -0.39
CA LEU A 30 17.80 9.47 0.40
C LEU A 30 16.68 10.21 -0.35
N VAL A 31 16.97 11.39 -0.91
CA VAL A 31 15.97 12.18 -1.65
C VAL A 31 15.46 11.43 -2.88
N THR A 32 16.33 10.75 -3.62
CA THR A 32 15.92 9.95 -4.79
C THR A 32 15.03 8.77 -4.38
N ASN A 33 15.37 8.06 -3.30
CA ASN A 33 14.55 6.97 -2.77
C ASN A 33 13.17 7.47 -2.28
N LEU A 34 13.11 8.61 -1.57
CA LEU A 34 11.84 9.22 -1.15
C LEU A 34 10.96 9.63 -2.34
N ARG A 35 11.57 10.15 -3.41
CA ARG A 35 10.85 10.45 -4.66
C ARG A 35 10.32 9.19 -5.32
N ALA A 36 11.09 8.11 -5.31
CA ALA A 36 10.65 6.82 -5.83
C ALA A 36 9.46 6.25 -5.02
N ILE A 37 9.53 6.32 -3.69
CA ILE A 37 8.44 5.96 -2.78
C ILE A 37 7.17 6.75 -3.13
N GLY A 38 7.26 8.09 -3.20
CA GLY A 38 6.13 8.95 -3.53
C GLY A 38 5.58 8.68 -4.94
N GLY A 39 6.46 8.50 -5.92
CA GLY A 39 6.09 8.22 -7.30
C GLY A 39 5.34 6.90 -7.48
N ARG A 40 5.66 5.87 -6.70
CA ARG A 40 4.97 4.58 -6.72
C ARG A 40 3.72 4.55 -5.84
N ALA A 41 3.69 5.31 -4.75
CA ALA A 41 2.49 5.49 -3.92
C ALA A 41 1.39 6.24 -4.67
N TYR A 42 1.75 7.28 -5.43
CA TYR A 42 0.80 8.22 -6.03
C TYR A 42 -0.27 7.56 -6.93
N PRO A 43 0.07 6.68 -7.89
CA PRO A 43 -0.93 6.02 -8.74
C PRO A 43 -1.98 5.22 -7.96
N ARG A 44 -1.57 4.60 -6.84
CA ARG A 44 -2.48 3.80 -5.99
C ARG A 44 -3.44 4.69 -5.22
N LEU A 45 -2.94 5.81 -4.70
CA LEU A 45 -3.77 6.78 -3.97
C LEU A 45 -4.77 7.49 -4.89
N ILE A 46 -4.34 7.86 -6.10
CA ILE A 46 -5.23 8.52 -7.06
C ILE A 46 -6.22 7.52 -7.69
N GLY A 47 -5.81 6.26 -7.87
CA GLY A 47 -6.66 5.19 -8.39
C GLY A 47 -7.91 5.00 -7.54
N LEU A 48 -7.77 5.13 -6.22
CA LEU A 48 -8.89 5.05 -5.27
C LEU A 48 -10.02 6.05 -5.61
N ARG A 49 -9.68 7.27 -6.04
CA ARG A 49 -10.69 8.27 -6.42
C ARG A 49 -11.23 8.07 -7.84
N ARG A 50 -10.44 7.46 -8.72
CA ARG A 50 -10.81 7.30 -10.14
C ARG A 50 -11.85 6.21 -10.34
N GLU A 51 -11.83 5.18 -9.49
CA GLU A 51 -12.72 4.03 -9.61
C GLU A 51 -13.44 3.76 -8.28
N PRO A 52 -14.45 4.56 -7.92
CA PRO A 52 -15.15 4.40 -6.64
C PRO A 52 -15.89 3.06 -6.52
N SER A 53 -16.25 2.42 -7.65
CA SER A 53 -16.82 1.07 -7.66
C SER A 53 -15.85 0.02 -7.10
N TRP A 54 -14.55 0.19 -7.30
CA TRP A 54 -13.54 -0.71 -6.75
C TRP A 54 -13.54 -0.68 -5.23
N ILE A 55 -13.62 0.51 -4.62
CA ILE A 55 -13.73 0.65 -3.15
C ILE A 55 -14.96 -0.10 -2.64
N PHE A 56 -16.10 0.04 -3.33
CA PHE A 56 -17.33 -0.64 -2.93
C PHE A 56 -17.17 -2.17 -2.91
N PHE A 57 -16.64 -2.77 -3.98
CA PHE A 57 -16.43 -4.21 -4.03
C PHE A 57 -15.33 -4.70 -3.09
N GLU A 58 -14.25 -3.93 -2.93
CA GLU A 58 -13.18 -4.23 -1.99
C GLU A 58 -13.68 -4.27 -0.54
N ILE A 59 -14.70 -3.48 -0.19
CA ILE A 59 -15.31 -3.51 1.14
C ILE A 59 -16.36 -4.60 1.23
N LEU A 60 -17.25 -4.70 0.23
CA LEU A 60 -18.40 -5.60 0.26
C LEU A 60 -17.99 -7.07 0.28
N LEU A 61 -17.04 -7.49 -0.54
CA LEU A 61 -16.67 -8.91 -0.66
C LEU A 61 -16.06 -9.44 0.66
N PRO A 62 -15.06 -8.78 1.27
CA PRO A 62 -14.53 -9.23 2.56
C PRO A 62 -15.52 -9.08 3.71
N PHE A 63 -16.40 -8.06 3.65
CA PHE A 63 -17.47 -7.91 4.62
C PHE A 63 -18.44 -9.09 4.57
N LEU A 64 -18.80 -9.56 3.37
CA LEU A 64 -19.67 -10.72 3.20
C LEU A 64 -19.02 -12.00 3.75
N THR A 65 -17.71 -12.18 3.51
CA THR A 65 -16.96 -13.29 4.11
C THR A 65 -16.98 -13.23 5.64
N THR A 66 -16.73 -12.05 6.21
CA THR A 66 -16.79 -11.85 7.67
C THR A 66 -18.19 -12.13 8.22
N SER A 67 -19.22 -11.64 7.51
CA SER A 67 -20.63 -11.85 7.85
C SER A 67 -21.01 -13.33 7.85
N ALA A 68 -20.52 -14.10 6.87
CA ALA A 68 -20.74 -15.54 6.80
C ALA A 68 -20.18 -16.24 8.05
N PHE A 69 -18.96 -15.89 8.49
CA PHE A 69 -18.41 -16.43 9.74
C PHE A 69 -19.23 -16.02 10.96
N VAL A 70 -19.71 -14.78 11.04
CA VAL A 70 -20.60 -14.35 12.14
C VAL A 70 -21.87 -15.21 12.18
N PHE A 71 -22.50 -15.48 11.04
CA PHE A 71 -23.70 -16.33 10.99
C PHE A 71 -23.42 -17.77 11.36
N VAL A 72 -22.27 -18.34 10.98
CA VAL A 72 -21.85 -19.67 11.42
C VAL A 72 -21.71 -19.73 12.94
N TYR A 73 -21.05 -18.74 13.56
CA TYR A 73 -20.90 -18.69 15.01
C TYR A 73 -22.25 -18.54 15.74
N ARG A 74 -23.17 -17.75 15.17
CA ARG A 74 -24.55 -17.65 15.70
C ARG A 74 -25.33 -18.95 15.55
N ALA A 75 -25.17 -19.67 14.43
CA ALA A 75 -25.81 -20.96 14.21
C ALA A 75 -25.31 -22.03 15.20
N LEU A 76 -24.03 -21.95 15.59
CA LEU A 76 -23.43 -22.79 16.63
C LEU A 76 -23.80 -22.37 18.06
N GLN A 77 -24.65 -21.36 18.23
CA GLN A 77 -25.03 -20.80 19.54
C GLN A 77 -23.83 -20.36 20.39
N ALA A 78 -22.76 -19.89 19.74
CA ALA A 78 -21.58 -19.41 20.44
C ALA A 78 -21.89 -18.14 21.25
N PRO A 79 -21.25 -17.95 22.43
CA PRO A 79 -21.34 -16.71 23.20
C PRO A 79 -21.12 -15.45 22.34
N PRO A 80 -21.86 -14.35 22.59
CA PRO A 80 -21.78 -13.12 21.78
C PRO A 80 -20.38 -12.50 21.68
N GLU A 81 -19.51 -12.76 22.66
CA GLU A 81 -18.11 -12.32 22.69
C GLU A 81 -17.31 -12.82 21.46
N PHE A 82 -17.61 -14.04 20.99
CA PHE A 82 -16.95 -14.60 19.81
C PHE A 82 -17.30 -13.89 18.50
N VAL A 83 -18.47 -13.26 18.43
CA VAL A 83 -18.85 -12.43 17.28
C VAL A 83 -17.93 -11.22 17.16
N GLY A 84 -17.54 -10.62 18.29
CA GLY A 84 -16.57 -9.53 18.32
C GLY A 84 -15.20 -9.94 17.79
N PHE A 85 -14.70 -11.12 18.16
CA PHE A 85 -13.44 -11.67 17.64
C PHE A 85 -13.49 -11.92 16.13
N VAL A 86 -14.62 -12.40 15.60
CA VAL A 86 -14.78 -12.63 14.15
C VAL A 86 -14.76 -11.30 13.38
N VAL A 87 -15.47 -10.28 13.86
CA VAL A 87 -15.51 -8.95 13.21
C VAL A 87 -14.12 -8.30 13.24
N LEU A 88 -13.43 -8.37 14.39
CA LEU A 88 -12.05 -7.90 14.52
C LEU A 88 -11.10 -8.67 13.59
N GLY A 89 -11.23 -10.00 13.55
CA GLY A 89 -10.45 -10.87 12.67
C GLY A 89 -10.66 -10.55 11.19
N GLY A 90 -11.90 -10.26 10.78
CA GLY A 90 -12.21 -9.81 9.42
C GLY A 90 -11.52 -8.49 9.07
N ALA A 91 -11.53 -7.53 10.00
CA ALA A 91 -10.80 -6.27 9.83
C ALA A 91 -9.27 -6.45 9.84
N MET A 92 -8.70 -7.39 10.61
CA MET A 92 -7.26 -7.65 10.62
C MET A 92 -6.78 -8.40 9.38
N THR A 93 -7.59 -9.34 8.88
CA THR A 93 -7.34 -10.07 7.62
C THR A 93 -7.19 -9.09 6.45
N ALA A 94 -7.84 -7.93 6.55
CA ALA A 94 -7.65 -6.84 5.61
C ALA A 94 -6.18 -6.42 5.43
N PHE A 95 -5.51 -6.18 6.56
CA PHE A 95 -4.11 -5.78 6.59
C PHE A 95 -3.20 -6.92 6.17
N TRP A 96 -3.52 -8.14 6.60
CA TRP A 96 -2.74 -9.31 6.21
C TRP A 96 -2.72 -9.52 4.69
N LEU A 97 -3.88 -9.47 4.04
CA LEU A 97 -3.97 -9.60 2.58
C LEU A 97 -3.24 -8.47 1.85
N ASN A 98 -3.28 -7.25 2.37
CA ASN A 98 -2.58 -6.13 1.74
C ASN A 98 -1.06 -6.23 1.89
N VAL A 99 -0.55 -6.56 3.08
CA VAL A 99 0.90 -6.55 3.32
C VAL A 99 1.57 -7.80 2.74
N MET A 100 0.95 -8.98 2.88
CA MET A 100 1.56 -10.23 2.42
C MET A 100 1.27 -10.51 0.96
N TRP A 101 -0.01 -10.62 0.61
CA TRP A 101 -0.42 -11.06 -0.72
C TRP A 101 -0.18 -9.98 -1.77
N MET A 102 -0.69 -8.76 -1.55
CA MET A 102 -0.54 -7.69 -2.55
C MET A 102 0.91 -7.27 -2.77
N MET A 103 1.79 -7.33 -1.75
CA MET A 103 3.21 -7.01 -1.96
C MET A 103 3.95 -8.09 -2.73
N ALA A 104 3.66 -9.36 -2.46
CA ALA A 104 4.23 -10.47 -3.22
C ALA A 104 3.72 -10.47 -4.67
N ALA A 105 2.41 -10.28 -4.87
CA ALA A 105 1.79 -10.18 -6.18
C ALA A 105 2.36 -9.02 -6.99
N GLN A 106 2.71 -7.92 -6.33
CA GLN A 106 3.29 -6.78 -7.02
C GLN A 106 4.62 -7.10 -7.68
N LEU A 107 5.54 -7.79 -7.00
CA LEU A 107 6.80 -8.22 -7.61
C LEU A 107 6.55 -9.15 -8.80
N TYR A 108 5.55 -10.04 -8.67
CA TYR A 108 5.15 -10.93 -9.76
C TYR A 108 4.63 -10.16 -10.97
N TRP A 109 3.77 -9.15 -10.77
CA TRP A 109 3.25 -8.32 -11.85
C TRP A 109 4.30 -7.41 -12.48
N GLU A 110 5.20 -6.83 -11.70
CA GLU A 110 6.31 -6.03 -12.26
C GLU A 110 7.28 -6.91 -13.08
N LYS A 111 7.45 -8.19 -12.69
CA LYS A 111 8.17 -9.18 -13.49
C LYS A 111 7.43 -9.50 -14.78
N ASP A 112 6.13 -9.72 -14.71
CA ASP A 112 5.30 -10.06 -15.87
C ASP A 112 5.23 -8.92 -16.90
N GLN A 113 5.13 -7.67 -16.44
CA GLN A 113 5.14 -6.48 -17.30
C GLN A 113 6.54 -6.05 -17.78
N GLY A 114 7.60 -6.80 -17.45
CA GLY A 114 8.97 -6.50 -17.89
C GLY A 114 9.60 -5.25 -17.25
N ASN A 115 8.98 -4.67 -16.23
CA ASN A 115 9.46 -3.44 -15.59
C ASN A 115 10.59 -3.69 -14.58
N LEU A 116 10.83 -4.95 -14.22
CA LEU A 116 11.83 -5.35 -13.24
C LEU A 116 13.26 -5.00 -13.68
N GLU A 117 13.57 -5.14 -14.97
CA GLU A 117 14.88 -4.79 -15.53
C GLU A 117 15.14 -3.27 -15.44
N LEU A 118 14.09 -2.46 -15.63
CA LEU A 118 14.17 -1.02 -15.48
C LEU A 118 14.45 -0.62 -14.02
N TYR A 119 13.88 -1.33 -13.05
CA TYR A 119 14.15 -1.08 -11.63
C TYR A 119 15.55 -1.47 -11.19
N PHE A 120 16.12 -2.54 -11.76
CA PHE A 120 17.50 -2.94 -11.46
C PHE A 120 18.54 -2.03 -12.14
N SER A 121 18.22 -1.43 -13.29
CA SER A 121 19.10 -0.48 -13.97
C SER A 121 19.00 0.94 -13.41
N ALA A 122 17.88 1.29 -12.78
CA ALA A 122 17.72 2.58 -12.12
C ALA A 122 18.54 2.67 -10.82
N PRO A 123 19.17 3.82 -10.52
CA PRO A 123 19.93 4.04 -9.29
C PRO A 123 19.01 4.30 -8.07
N ILE A 124 18.09 3.38 -7.81
CA ILE A 124 17.13 3.40 -6.69
C ILE A 124 17.13 2.04 -6.00
N SER A 125 16.86 2.03 -4.68
CA SER A 125 16.74 0.76 -3.96
C SER A 125 15.39 0.09 -4.27
N MET A 126 15.43 -1.21 -4.53
CA MET A 126 14.23 -2.03 -4.76
C MET A 126 13.24 -1.93 -3.58
N MET A 127 13.77 -1.86 -2.36
CA MET A 127 12.98 -1.68 -1.14
C MET A 127 12.20 -0.36 -1.13
N SER A 128 12.73 0.71 -1.70
CA SER A 128 12.01 1.99 -1.77
C SER A 128 10.82 1.93 -2.73
N ILE A 129 10.93 1.16 -3.81
CA ILE A 129 9.83 0.94 -4.75
C ILE A 129 8.70 0.15 -4.06
N LEU A 130 9.06 -0.96 -3.40
CA LEU A 130 8.11 -1.79 -2.64
C LEU A 130 7.48 -1.03 -1.48
N LEU A 131 8.26 -0.21 -0.77
CA LEU A 131 7.76 0.62 0.32
C LEU A 131 6.75 1.65 -0.18
N GLY A 132 7.02 2.33 -1.31
CA GLY A 132 6.04 3.24 -1.93
C GLY A 132 4.73 2.55 -2.28
N MET A 133 4.84 1.31 -2.77
CA MET A 133 3.70 0.47 -3.08
C MET A 133 2.91 0.09 -1.82
N ALA A 134 3.57 -0.39 -0.77
CA ALA A 134 2.94 -0.71 0.52
C ALA A 134 2.22 0.52 1.10
N VAL A 135 2.92 1.66 1.18
CA VAL A 135 2.36 2.92 1.70
C VAL A 135 1.16 3.39 0.88
N GLY A 136 1.20 3.26 -0.45
CA GLY A 136 0.06 3.57 -1.32
C GLY A 136 -1.16 2.68 -1.07
N GLY A 137 -0.97 1.42 -0.65
CA GLY A 137 -2.04 0.48 -0.33
C GLY A 137 -2.57 0.55 1.11
N LEU A 138 -1.79 1.14 2.04
CA LEU A 138 -2.18 1.28 3.44
C LEU A 138 -3.46 2.10 3.61
N LEU A 139 -3.59 3.22 2.91
CA LEU A 139 -4.77 4.10 3.07
C LEU A 139 -6.07 3.40 2.67
N ALA A 140 -6.08 2.68 1.55
CA ALA A 140 -7.23 1.89 1.11
C ALA A 140 -7.56 0.77 2.12
N THR A 141 -6.53 0.13 2.66
CA THR A 141 -6.67 -0.94 3.65
C THR A 141 -7.21 -0.44 4.98
N CYS A 142 -6.70 0.68 5.48
CA CYS A 142 -7.20 1.33 6.69
C CYS A 142 -8.67 1.72 6.51
N LEU A 143 -9.02 2.38 5.40
CA LEU A 143 -10.40 2.75 5.11
C LEU A 143 -11.32 1.52 5.13
N ARG A 144 -10.93 0.47 4.41
CA ARG A 144 -11.71 -0.77 4.38
C ARG A 144 -11.83 -1.42 5.76
N ALA A 145 -10.74 -1.56 6.49
CA ALA A 145 -10.74 -2.16 7.81
C ALA A 145 -11.64 -1.36 8.78
N SER A 146 -11.56 -0.02 8.76
CA SER A 146 -12.43 0.85 9.54
C SER A 146 -13.89 0.67 9.17
N VAL A 147 -14.23 0.61 7.87
CA VAL A 147 -15.61 0.42 7.43
C VAL A 147 -16.15 -0.95 7.85
N VAL A 148 -15.38 -2.02 7.68
CA VAL A 148 -15.77 -3.39 8.12
C VAL A 148 -15.98 -3.44 9.63
N LEU A 149 -15.09 -2.82 10.41
CA LEU A 149 -15.21 -2.76 11.87
C LEU A 149 -16.46 -1.98 12.30
N LEU A 150 -16.68 -0.79 11.75
CA LEU A 150 -17.80 0.07 12.13
C LEU A 150 -19.14 -0.54 11.74
N ILE A 151 -19.27 -1.02 10.49
CA ILE A 151 -20.51 -1.66 10.02
C ILE A 151 -20.75 -2.97 10.77
N GLY A 152 -19.70 -3.79 10.96
CA GLY A 152 -19.81 -5.04 11.69
C GLY A 152 -20.22 -4.84 13.15
N ALA A 153 -19.61 -3.86 13.84
CA ALA A 153 -19.95 -3.54 15.21
C ALA A 153 -21.40 -3.06 15.34
N TRP A 154 -21.82 -2.18 14.43
CA TRP A 154 -23.18 -1.64 14.43
C TRP A 154 -24.24 -2.69 14.09
N LEU A 155 -24.01 -3.50 13.05
CA LEU A 155 -25.00 -4.47 12.56
C LEU A 155 -25.14 -5.68 13.48
N TYR A 156 -24.07 -6.08 14.17
CA TYR A 156 -24.07 -7.24 15.07
C TYR A 156 -24.19 -6.90 16.55
N GLY A 157 -24.23 -5.60 16.91
CA GLY A 157 -24.38 -5.14 18.29
C GLY A 157 -23.18 -5.47 19.18
N VAL A 158 -21.97 -5.44 18.62
CA VAL A 158 -20.74 -5.78 19.37
C VAL A 158 -20.35 -4.60 20.26
N VAL A 159 -20.31 -4.82 21.57
CA VAL A 159 -19.76 -3.87 22.54
C VAL A 159 -18.32 -4.28 22.83
N PHE A 160 -17.37 -3.45 22.41
CA PHE A 160 -15.97 -3.65 22.76
C PHE A 160 -15.72 -3.08 24.16
N THR A 161 -15.70 -3.96 25.17
CA THR A 161 -15.27 -3.60 26.52
C THR A 161 -13.75 -3.56 26.55
N VAL A 162 -13.18 -2.37 26.68
CA VAL A 162 -11.72 -2.21 26.88
C VAL A 162 -11.44 -2.37 28.37
N ASP A 163 -11.45 -3.61 28.84
CA ASP A 163 -11.07 -3.91 30.21
C ASP A 163 -9.55 -3.78 30.34
N GLN A 164 -9.11 -2.86 31.21
CA GLN A 164 -7.70 -2.63 31.48
C GLN A 164 -7.31 -3.66 32.54
N TRP A 165 -6.46 -4.63 32.19
CA TRP A 165 -5.79 -5.46 33.18
C TRP A 165 -4.61 -4.70 33.79
#